data_AF-J9EG75-F1
#
_entry.id   AF-J9EG75-F1
#
_cell.length_a   1.000
_cell.length_b   1.000
_cell.length_c   1.000
_cell.angle_alpha   90.00
_cell.angle_beta   90.00
_cell.angle_gamma   90.00
#
_symmetry.space_group_name_H-M   'P 1'
#
loop_
_entity.id
_entity.type
_entity.pdbx_description
1 polymer ?
#
loop_
_entity_poly.entity_id
_entity_poly.type
_entity_poly.pdbx_seq_one_letter_code
_entity_poly.pdbx_strand_id
1 'polypeptide(L)'
;MAQFSCKNRNGKSVDWFVGYKQPKKASQTYPGATFHYADNDFKEWGPAENLKSPKNAIAELFYLFYNDQAPVNEKKSHGNRAHAKGVAIFGNTSGFWLVHSVPKFPSLKRYSYTENGQTYGQSFLCVTLKMTSIKVFGK
;
A
#
# COMPACT_ATOMS: atom_id res chain seq x y z
N MET A 1 -13.36 -4.30 -20.91
CA MET A 1 -11.91 -4.04 -20.81
C MET A 1 -11.57 -3.83 -19.35
N ALA A 2 -10.49 -4.42 -18.84
CA ALA A 2 -10.13 -4.29 -17.42
C ALA A 2 -9.47 -2.93 -17.15
N GLN A 3 -9.91 -2.25 -16.09
CA GLN A 3 -9.41 -0.95 -15.65
C GLN A 3 -9.11 -1.01 -14.15
N PHE A 4 -7.91 -0.59 -13.76
CA PHE A 4 -7.51 -0.46 -12.36
C PHE A 4 -7.13 0.98 -12.03
N SER A 5 -7.30 1.34 -10.77
CA SER A 5 -7.01 2.66 -10.20
C SER A 5 -6.81 2.53 -8.69
N CYS A 6 -6.17 3.53 -8.09
CA CYS A 6 -6.21 3.70 -6.64
C CYS A 6 -7.65 3.88 -6.17
N LYS A 7 -7.95 3.30 -5.02
CA LYS A 7 -9.26 3.39 -4.38
C LYS A 7 -9.11 4.11 -3.05
N ASN A 8 -10.06 4.99 -2.75
CA ASN A 8 -10.14 5.58 -1.42
C ASN A 8 -10.84 4.66 -0.43
N ARG A 9 -10.99 5.14 0.82
CA ARG A 9 -11.62 4.38 1.92
C ARG A 9 -13.06 3.88 1.64
N ASN A 10 -13.73 4.47 0.66
CA ASN A 10 -15.10 4.14 0.26
C ASN A 10 -15.14 3.29 -1.02
N GLY A 11 -14.00 2.83 -1.54
CA GLY A 11 -13.92 2.08 -2.80
C GLY A 11 -14.08 2.94 -4.07
N LYS A 12 -14.12 4.27 -3.94
CA LYS A 12 -14.18 5.19 -5.08
C LYS A 12 -12.79 5.34 -5.70
N SER A 13 -12.73 5.36 -7.03
CA SER A 13 -11.50 5.65 -7.78
C SER A 13 -10.99 7.06 -7.49
N VAL A 14 -9.68 7.17 -7.25
CA VAL A 14 -8.97 8.45 -7.04
C VAL A 14 -7.68 8.47 -7.84
N ASP A 15 -7.19 9.66 -8.18
CA ASP A 15 -5.94 9.81 -8.94
C ASP A 15 -4.73 9.44 -8.09
N TRP A 16 -4.77 9.77 -6.80
CA TRP A 16 -3.72 9.45 -5.86
C TRP A 16 -4.25 9.41 -4.43
N PHE A 17 -3.52 8.73 -3.56
CA PHE A 17 -3.65 8.91 -2.11
C PHE A 17 -2.31 8.77 -1.41
N VAL A 18 -2.18 9.42 -0.26
CA VAL A 18 -1.08 9.26 0.69
C VAL A 18 -1.61 8.68 2.00
N GLY A 19 -0.84 7.76 2.56
CA GLY A 19 -1.16 7.12 3.82
C GLY A 19 0.04 7.13 4.76
N TYR A 20 -0.21 7.41 6.03
CA TYR A 20 0.79 7.33 7.08
C TYR A 20 0.28 6.50 8.25
N LYS A 21 0.97 5.40 8.52
CA LYS A 21 0.77 4.59 9.71
C LYS A 21 1.74 5.05 10.79
N GLN A 22 1.24 5.31 11.99
CA GLN A 22 2.03 5.80 13.12
C GLN A 22 2.78 4.67 13.83
N PRO A 23 4.00 4.89 14.39
CA PRO A 23 4.66 3.92 15.25
C PRO A 23 3.76 3.40 16.39
N LYS A 24 3.97 2.16 16.83
CA LYS A 24 3.15 1.53 17.89
C LYS A 24 3.30 2.28 19.21
N LYS A 25 2.19 2.79 19.74
CA LYS A 25 2.09 3.35 21.10
C LYS A 25 0.88 2.75 21.80
N ALA A 26 1.03 2.37 23.07
CA ALA A 26 -0.04 1.73 23.84
C ALA A 26 -1.27 2.64 24.03
N SER A 27 -1.08 3.96 24.01
CA SER A 27 -2.15 4.97 24.16
C SER A 27 -3.01 5.17 22.90
N GLN A 28 -2.65 4.57 21.77
CA GLN A 28 -3.42 4.68 20.53
C GLN A 28 -4.70 3.84 20.60
N THR A 29 -5.77 4.30 19.95
CA THR A 29 -6.97 3.47 19.72
C THR A 29 -6.65 2.19 18.96
N TYR A 30 -5.69 2.24 18.03
CA TYR A 30 -5.24 1.10 17.23
C TYR A 30 -3.71 0.94 17.36
N PRO A 31 -3.20 0.41 18.48
CA PRO A 31 -1.76 0.30 18.71
C PRO A 31 -1.05 -0.44 17.58
N GLY A 32 -0.14 0.25 16.88
CA GLY A 32 0.62 -0.31 15.77
C GLY A 32 -0.20 -0.51 14.49
N ALA A 33 -1.42 0.02 14.40
CA ALA A 33 -2.26 0.00 13.21
C ALA A 33 -2.97 1.34 12.94
N THR A 34 -2.77 2.36 13.78
CA THR A 34 -3.28 3.72 13.57
C THR A 34 -2.75 4.29 12.26
N PHE A 35 -3.67 4.61 11.37
CA PHE A 35 -3.41 5.07 10.02
C PHE A 35 -4.17 6.35 9.72
N HIS A 36 -3.47 7.29 9.09
CA HIS A 36 -4.03 8.52 8.57
C HIS A 36 -3.89 8.51 7.06
N TYR A 37 -4.83 9.17 6.41
CA TYR A 37 -5.02 9.10 4.98
C TYR A 37 -5.44 10.47 4.45
N ALA A 38 -4.95 10.80 3.25
CA ALA A 38 -5.37 11.95 2.45
C ALA A 38 -5.35 11.57 0.97
N ASP A 39 -6.22 12.19 0.16
CA ASP A 39 -6.32 11.95 -1.28
C ASP A 39 -6.64 13.24 -2.04
N ASN A 40 -7.00 13.12 -3.32
CA ASN A 40 -7.35 14.26 -4.16
C ASN A 40 -8.59 15.04 -3.66
N ASP A 41 -9.53 14.36 -2.99
CA ASP A 41 -10.79 14.90 -2.48
C ASP A 41 -10.63 15.44 -1.05
N PHE A 42 -9.75 14.82 -0.24
CA PHE A 42 -9.47 15.16 1.16
C PHE A 42 -7.98 15.49 1.36
N LYS A 43 -7.63 16.78 1.26
CA LYS A 43 -6.25 17.27 1.28
C LYS A 43 -5.64 17.47 2.68
N GLU A 44 -6.33 17.01 3.72
CA GLU A 44 -5.86 17.02 5.10
C GLU A 44 -5.84 15.59 5.65
N TRP A 45 -5.05 15.35 6.70
CA TRP A 45 -5.03 14.05 7.36
C TRP A 45 -6.40 13.74 7.96
N GLY A 46 -7.03 12.70 7.44
CA GLY A 46 -8.28 12.19 7.98
C GLY A 46 -8.15 11.65 9.40
N PRO A 47 -9.30 11.28 10.02
CA PRO A 47 -9.31 10.66 11.33
C PRO A 47 -8.51 9.34 11.34
N ALA A 48 -8.14 8.88 12.53
CA ALA A 48 -7.44 7.63 12.70
C ALA A 48 -8.29 6.45 12.21
N GLU A 49 -7.71 5.65 11.31
CA GLU A 49 -8.27 4.41 10.79
C GLU A 49 -7.48 3.20 11.29
N ASN A 50 -8.12 2.02 11.29
CA ASN A 50 -7.48 0.77 11.66
C ASN A 50 -7.02 0.01 10.41
N LEU A 51 -5.71 -0.04 10.15
CA LEU A 51 -5.16 -0.82 9.03
C LEU A 51 -5.44 -2.32 9.12
N LYS A 52 -5.81 -2.88 10.28
CA LYS A 52 -6.19 -4.30 10.34
C LYS A 52 -7.60 -4.55 9.78
N SER A 53 -8.42 -3.50 9.65
CA SER A 53 -9.73 -3.60 9.00
C SER A 53 -9.56 -3.78 7.49
N PRO A 54 -10.31 -4.66 6.81
CA PRO A 54 -10.30 -4.75 5.35
C PRO A 54 -11.00 -3.56 4.68
N LYS A 55 -11.67 -2.69 5.44
CA LYS A 55 -12.34 -1.48 4.93
C LYS A 55 -11.37 -0.29 4.98
N ASN A 56 -10.24 -0.39 4.29
CA ASN A 56 -9.27 0.69 4.14
C ASN A 56 -8.71 0.73 2.71
N ALA A 57 -8.13 1.87 2.32
CA ALA A 57 -7.66 2.12 0.95
C ALA A 57 -6.53 1.19 0.45
N ILE A 58 -5.82 0.50 1.35
CA ILE A 58 -4.69 -0.40 1.04
C ILE A 58 -5.15 -1.86 0.94
N ALA A 59 -6.37 -2.19 1.36
CA ALA A 59 -6.82 -3.57 1.50
C ALA A 59 -7.16 -4.29 0.19
N GLU A 60 -7.40 -3.57 -0.91
CA GLU A 60 -7.86 -4.14 -2.19
C GLU A 60 -6.73 -4.70 -3.09
N LEU A 61 -5.49 -4.75 -2.61
CA LEU A 61 -4.30 -4.90 -3.45
C LEU A 61 -3.72 -6.32 -3.39
N PHE A 62 -3.98 -7.16 -4.40
CA PHE A 62 -3.60 -8.59 -4.36
C PHE A 62 -2.88 -9.17 -5.57
N TYR A 63 -2.58 -8.39 -6.60
CA TYR A 63 -1.97 -8.93 -7.80
C TYR A 63 -0.67 -8.17 -8.10
N LEU A 64 0.39 -8.92 -8.36
CA LEU A 64 1.75 -8.47 -8.71
C LEU A 64 2.37 -7.41 -7.77
N PHE A 65 3.25 -7.89 -6.89
CA PHE A 65 3.98 -7.06 -5.95
C PHE A 65 5.48 -7.35 -5.98
N TYR A 66 6.28 -6.34 -5.65
CA TYR A 66 7.71 -6.46 -5.41
C TYR A 66 7.98 -6.10 -3.96
N ASN A 67 8.81 -6.88 -3.28
CA ASN A 67 9.23 -6.59 -1.91
C ASN A 67 10.59 -7.27 -1.71
N ASP A 68 11.63 -6.50 -1.43
CA ASP A 68 12.98 -7.02 -1.12
C ASP A 68 13.01 -7.88 0.16
N GLN A 69 11.93 -7.85 0.94
CA GLN A 69 11.66 -8.75 2.04
C GLN A 69 10.32 -9.45 1.78
N ALA A 70 10.30 -10.36 0.81
CA ALA A 70 9.11 -11.07 0.38
C ALA A 70 8.36 -11.75 1.55
N PRO A 71 7.02 -11.83 1.51
CA PRO A 71 6.20 -12.37 2.60
C PRO A 71 6.44 -13.85 2.88
N VAL A 72 7.04 -14.59 1.94
CA VAL A 72 7.36 -16.03 2.07
C VAL A 72 8.86 -16.23 1.82
N ASN A 73 9.50 -17.05 2.65
CA ASN A 73 10.88 -17.54 2.54
C ASN A 73 12.04 -16.52 2.62
N GLU A 74 11.79 -15.22 2.75
CA GLU A 74 12.85 -14.21 2.91
C GLU A 74 12.96 -13.69 4.36
N LYS A 75 14.12 -13.91 4.99
CA LYS A 75 14.38 -13.48 6.39
C LYS A 75 14.98 -12.07 6.47
N LYS A 76 15.70 -11.63 5.44
CA LYS A 76 16.43 -10.35 5.40
C LYS A 76 16.35 -9.74 4.00
N SER A 77 16.59 -8.44 3.91
CA SER A 77 16.76 -7.81 2.62
C SER A 77 18.09 -8.23 1.99
N HIS A 78 18.12 -8.32 0.67
CA HIS A 78 19.32 -8.62 -0.10
C HIS A 78 20.10 -7.32 -0.34
N GLY A 79 21.35 -7.25 0.13
CA GLY A 79 22.17 -6.02 0.02
C GLY A 79 22.54 -5.62 -1.42
N ASN A 80 22.31 -6.49 -2.40
CA ASN A 80 22.54 -6.24 -3.82
C ASN A 80 21.22 -5.99 -4.61
N ARG A 81 20.08 -5.86 -3.93
CA ARG A 81 18.79 -5.55 -4.56
C ARG A 81 18.29 -4.20 -4.08
N ALA A 82 17.40 -3.58 -4.86
CA ALA A 82 16.76 -2.35 -4.44
C ALA A 82 15.95 -2.56 -3.14
N HIS A 83 16.10 -1.67 -2.16
CA HIS A 83 15.29 -1.63 -0.95
C HIS A 83 13.90 -1.03 -1.24
N ALA A 84 13.17 -1.68 -2.14
CA ALA A 84 11.93 -1.18 -2.71
C ALA A 84 10.79 -2.17 -2.48
N LYS A 85 9.60 -1.65 -2.17
CA LYS A 85 8.40 -2.43 -1.90
C LYS A 85 7.19 -1.75 -2.48
N GLY A 86 6.32 -2.51 -3.12
CA GLY A 86 5.11 -1.98 -3.72
C GLY A 86 4.30 -2.99 -4.51
N VAL A 87 3.17 -2.52 -5.01
CA VAL A 87 2.21 -3.26 -5.83
C VAL A 87 1.96 -2.47 -7.09
N ALA A 88 2.03 -3.11 -8.26
CA ALA A 88 1.75 -2.46 -9.54
C ALA A 88 0.85 -3.35 -10.39
N ILE A 89 -0.35 -2.88 -10.69
CA ILE A 89 -1.32 -3.60 -11.53
C ILE A 89 -1.77 -2.67 -12.64
N PHE A 90 -1.71 -3.16 -13.88
CA PHE A 90 -2.17 -2.44 -15.05
C PHE A 90 -3.16 -3.30 -15.84
N GLY A 91 -4.28 -2.68 -16.21
CA GLY A 91 -5.27 -3.25 -17.11
C GLY A 91 -5.01 -2.80 -18.55
N ASN A 92 -6.06 -2.79 -19.37
CA ASN A 92 -5.96 -2.39 -20.77
C ASN A 92 -5.75 -0.87 -20.92
N THR A 93 -6.33 -0.07 -20.03
CA THR A 93 -6.39 1.40 -20.17
C THR A 93 -5.65 2.15 -19.06
N SER A 94 -5.74 1.66 -17.83
CA SER A 94 -5.05 2.23 -16.68
C SER A 94 -4.66 1.16 -15.67
N GLY A 95 -3.78 1.57 -14.77
CA GLY A 95 -3.33 0.82 -13.63
C GLY A 95 -3.12 1.72 -12.42
N PHE A 96 -2.59 1.13 -11.36
CA PHE A 96 -2.08 1.89 -10.24
C PHE A 96 -0.71 1.37 -9.81
N TRP A 97 0.03 2.22 -9.11
CA TRP A 97 1.26 1.87 -8.42
C TRP A 97 1.15 2.29 -6.96
N LEU A 98 1.15 1.30 -6.06
CA LEU A 98 1.31 1.51 -4.63
C LEU A 98 2.78 1.33 -4.26
N VAL A 99 3.40 2.38 -3.72
CA VAL A 99 4.71 2.32 -3.06
C VAL A 99 4.49 2.30 -1.55
N HIS A 100 5.21 1.44 -0.84
CA HIS A 100 5.13 1.39 0.63
C HIS A 100 6.46 0.99 1.27
N SER A 101 6.55 1.16 2.59
CA SER A 101 7.73 0.76 3.37
C SER A 101 7.55 -0.53 4.18
N VAL A 102 6.35 -1.13 4.18
CA VAL A 102 6.02 -2.30 5.03
C VAL A 102 6.75 -3.58 4.58
N PRO A 103 7.60 -4.20 5.42
CA PRO A 103 8.24 -5.46 5.10
C PRO A 103 7.24 -6.62 5.10
N LYS A 104 7.44 -7.65 4.26
CA LYS A 104 6.58 -8.86 4.21
C LYS A 104 5.09 -8.54 3.97
N PHE A 105 4.83 -7.55 3.12
CA PHE A 105 3.50 -7.08 2.73
C PHE A 105 3.44 -6.89 1.21
N PRO A 106 2.29 -7.14 0.55
CA PRO A 106 1.05 -7.72 1.08
C PRO A 106 1.15 -9.23 1.36
N SER A 107 0.12 -9.79 1.97
CA SER A 107 -0.07 -11.25 2.09
C SER A 107 -0.57 -11.84 0.77
N LEU A 108 -0.13 -13.05 0.43
CA LEU A 108 -0.45 -13.73 -0.83
C LEU A 108 -1.91 -14.21 -0.96
N LYS A 109 -2.61 -14.43 0.16
CA LYS A 109 -3.92 -15.10 0.15
C LYS A 109 -5.09 -14.15 0.34
N ARG A 110 -4.95 -13.22 1.29
CA ARG A 110 -6.00 -12.29 1.71
C ARG A 110 -5.37 -11.12 2.43
N TYR A 111 -6.11 -10.02 2.55
CA TYR A 111 -5.60 -8.83 3.21
C TYR A 111 -5.30 -9.17 4.66
N SER A 112 -4.08 -8.87 5.08
CA SER A 112 -3.71 -8.90 6.49
C SER A 112 -2.55 -7.94 6.70
N TYR A 113 -2.72 -7.02 7.63
CA TYR A 113 -1.63 -6.14 8.04
C TYR A 113 -0.67 -6.91 8.97
N THR A 114 0.60 -7.00 8.58
CA THR A 114 1.61 -7.84 9.23
C THR A 114 2.06 -7.29 10.58
N GLU A 115 2.37 -8.18 11.54
CA GLU A 115 2.90 -7.81 12.85
C GLU A 115 4.25 -7.07 12.76
N ASN A 116 5.11 -7.46 11.82
CA ASN A 116 6.40 -6.80 11.61
C ASN A 116 6.24 -5.34 11.15
N GLY A 117 5.09 -5.01 10.54
CA GLY A 117 4.74 -3.66 10.15
C GLY A 117 4.27 -2.81 11.34
N GLN A 118 4.03 -3.39 12.52
CA GLN A 118 3.38 -2.69 13.64
C GLN A 118 4.32 -1.72 14.37
N THR A 119 5.59 -2.05 14.54
CA THR A 119 6.53 -1.32 15.42
C THR A 119 6.80 0.12 14.95
N TYR A 120 7.21 0.30 13.69
CA TYR A 120 7.65 1.59 13.15
C TYR A 120 6.55 2.30 12.36
N GLY A 121 6.77 3.59 12.13
CA GLY A 121 5.97 4.35 11.17
C GLY A 121 6.15 3.79 9.76
N GLN A 122 5.09 3.87 8.94
CA GLN A 122 5.10 3.35 7.57
C GLN A 122 4.39 4.33 6.66
N SER A 123 4.96 4.56 5.46
CA SER A 123 4.36 5.42 4.44
C SER A 123 3.76 4.58 3.31
N PHE A 124 2.73 5.13 2.69
CA PHE A 124 2.04 4.58 1.54
C PHE A 124 1.76 5.69 0.55
N LEU A 125 2.01 5.44 -0.73
CA LEU A 125 1.63 6.33 -1.82
C LEU A 125 1.03 5.48 -2.93
N CYS A 126 -0.21 5.74 -3.29
CA CYS A 126 -0.83 5.14 -4.47
C CYS A 126 -1.01 6.20 -5.54
N VAL A 127 -0.64 5.88 -6.78
CA VAL A 127 -0.86 6.73 -7.96
C VAL A 127 -1.55 5.93 -9.07
N THR A 128 -2.67 6.45 -9.58
CA THR A 128 -3.36 5.93 -10.76
C THR A 128 -2.63 6.43 -12.01
N LEU A 129 -2.33 5.52 -12.94
CA LEU A 129 -1.52 5.80 -14.12
C LEU A 129 -2.18 5.23 -15.37
N LYS A 130 -2.02 5.91 -16.50
CA LYS A 130 -2.42 5.36 -17.81
C LYS A 130 -1.56 4.14 -18.14
N MET A 131 -2.12 3.15 -18.84
CA MET A 131 -1.42 1.92 -19.25
C MET A 131 -0.14 2.22 -20.02
N THR A 132 -0.12 3.28 -20.83
CA THR A 132 1.06 3.74 -21.58
C THR A 132 2.30 3.98 -20.70
N SER A 133 2.11 4.27 -19.40
CA SER A 133 3.19 4.47 -18.44
C SER A 133 3.97 3.19 -18.12
N ILE A 134 3.40 2.00 -18.35
CA ILE A 134 4.05 0.72 -18.04
C ILE A 134 5.38 0.54 -18.77
N LYS A 135 5.54 1.16 -19.95
CA LYS A 135 6.78 1.14 -20.73
C LYS A 135 7.97 1.80 -20.03
N VAL A 136 7.71 2.66 -19.03
CA VAL A 136 8.74 3.29 -18.20
C VAL A 136 9.14 2.36 -17.04
N PHE A 137 8.18 1.67 -16.44
CA PHE A 137 8.38 0.83 -15.24
C PHE A 137 8.84 -0.59 -15.54
N GLY A 138 8.40 -1.17 -16.66
CA GLY A 138 8.60 -2.59 -17.00
C GLY A 138 9.81 -2.87 -17.88
N LYS A 139 10.85 -2.05 -17.81
CA LYS A 139 12.16 -2.34 -18.43
C LYS A 139 13.01 -3.15 -17.45
#